data_AF-A0A816BGE5-F1
#
_entry.id   AF-A0A816BGE5-F1
#
_cell.length_a   1.000
_cell.length_b   1.000
_cell.length_c   1.000
_cell.angle_alpha   90.00
_cell.angle_beta   90.00
_cell.angle_gamma   90.00
#
_symmetry.space_group_name_H-M   'P 1'
#
loop_
_entity.id
_entity.type
_entity.pdbx_description
1 polymer ?
#
loop_
_entity_poly.entity_id
_entity_poly.type
_entity_poly.pdbx_seq_one_letter_code
_entity_poly.pdbx_strand_id
1 'polypeptide(L)'
;EALLQSTLECFYQQQCLRHLEYHLNSTSKDNITLLSLSVNSKYQSNTTIGDIVYQLMVEQWNPNVSYYQYYQQCQPKQCTYTYVQRFVIIYIIATILGLVGGLTTIFRM
;
A
#
# COMPACT_ATOMS: atom_id res chain seq x y z
N GLU A 1 -5.79 14.99 17.39
CA GLU A 1 -5.15 15.60 16.20
C GLU A 1 -3.68 15.96 16.38
N ALA A 2 -3.27 16.59 17.49
CA ALA A 2 -1.87 17.00 17.73
C ALA A 2 -0.82 15.89 17.47
N LEU A 3 -1.12 14.65 17.85
CA LEU A 3 -0.24 13.49 17.62
C LEU A 3 -0.01 13.20 16.13
N LEU A 4 -1.04 13.35 15.29
CA LEU A 4 -0.93 13.10 13.84
C LEU A 4 -0.09 14.18 13.15
N GLN A 5 -0.07 15.39 13.71
CA GLN A 5 0.75 16.50 13.19
C GLN A 5 2.20 16.46 13.68
N SER A 6 2.49 15.69 14.73
CA SER A 6 3.86 15.51 15.23
C SER A 6 4.68 14.54 14.37
N THR A 7 6.00 14.58 14.56
CA THR A 7 6.99 13.75 13.85
C THR A 7 7.70 12.81 14.83
N LEU A 8 8.42 11.80 14.31
CA LEU A 8 9.21 10.85 15.11
C LEU A 8 10.69 11.28 15.28
N GLU A 9 11.00 12.54 15.02
CA GLU A 9 12.38 13.06 15.03
C GLU A 9 13.09 12.90 16.39
N CYS A 10 12.33 12.97 17.48
CA CYS A 10 12.81 12.80 18.86
C CYS A 10 13.56 11.47 19.08
N PHE A 11 13.19 10.41 18.35
CA PHE A 11 13.78 9.08 18.49
C PHE A 11 15.19 8.95 17.88
N TYR A 12 15.64 9.97 17.14
CA TYR A 12 16.98 10.05 16.56
C TYR A 12 17.94 10.91 17.39
N GLN A 13 17.47 11.55 18.48
CA GLN A 13 18.25 12.47 19.29
C GLN A 13 18.31 12.05 20.77
N GLN A 14 19.53 11.88 21.30
CA GLN A 14 19.75 11.45 22.70
C GLN A 14 19.13 12.39 23.75
N GLN A 15 19.15 13.70 23.47
CA GLN A 15 18.63 14.71 24.39
C GLN A 15 17.11 14.55 24.57
N CYS A 16 16.40 14.39 23.45
CA CYS A 16 14.95 14.24 23.44
C CYS A 16 14.52 12.90 24.04
N LEU A 17 15.22 11.82 23.68
CA LEU A 17 14.97 10.49 24.20
C LEU A 17 15.09 10.40 25.73
N ARG A 18 16.11 11.04 26.32
CA ARG A 18 16.27 11.13 27.78
C ARG A 18 15.16 11.91 28.47
N HIS A 19 14.66 12.96 27.82
CA HIS A 19 13.52 13.72 28.35
C HIS A 19 12.25 12.86 28.35
N LEU A 20 12.06 12.09 27.29
CA LEU A 20 10.93 11.19 27.11
C LEU A 20 10.98 10.04 28.13
N GLU A 21 12.17 9.47 28.39
CA GLU A 21 12.41 8.45 29.42
C GLU A 21 12.05 8.95 30.83
N TYR A 22 12.42 10.18 31.15
CA TYR A 22 12.06 10.83 32.42
C TYR A 22 10.55 10.93 32.61
N HIS A 23 9.81 11.35 31.58
CA HIS A 23 8.35 11.48 31.65
C HIS A 23 7.62 10.14 31.66
N LEU A 24 8.19 9.11 31.04
CA LEU A 24 7.60 7.77 31.02
C LEU A 24 7.83 6.99 32.33
N ASN A 25 8.61 7.51 33.28
CA ASN A 25 8.91 6.86 34.56
C ASN A 25 9.42 5.41 34.35
N SER A 26 10.14 5.18 33.24
CA SER A 26 10.61 3.85 32.83
C SER A 26 11.58 3.32 33.88
N THR A 27 11.06 2.43 34.73
CA THR A 27 11.81 1.76 35.79
C THR A 27 12.57 0.55 35.27
N SER A 28 12.28 0.16 34.03
CA SER A 28 12.96 -0.89 33.26
C SER A 28 14.30 -0.36 32.75
N LYS A 29 15.39 -1.01 33.19
CA LYS A 29 16.75 -0.92 32.63
C LYS A 29 16.82 -1.46 31.19
N ASP A 30 15.85 -1.13 30.36
CA ASP A 30 15.93 -1.43 28.95
C ASP A 30 16.79 -0.34 28.33
N ASN A 31 17.96 -0.73 27.79
CA ASN A 31 18.85 0.18 27.10
C ASN A 31 18.11 0.74 25.88
N ILE A 32 17.44 1.89 26.02
CA ILE A 32 16.77 2.55 24.91
C ILE A 32 17.87 3.06 23.96
N THR A 33 17.97 2.41 22.81
CA THR A 33 18.91 2.80 21.76
C THR A 33 18.28 3.81 20.81
N LEU A 34 19.07 4.75 20.35
CA LEU A 34 18.69 5.67 19.29
C LEU A 34 18.36 4.92 18.00
N LEU A 35 17.37 5.42 17.26
CA LEU A 35 17.15 4.97 15.88
C LEU A 35 18.31 5.45 15.01
N SER A 36 18.81 4.57 14.15
CA SER A 36 19.87 4.93 13.21
C SER A 36 19.30 5.56 11.95
N LEU A 37 19.86 6.70 11.55
CA LEU A 37 19.64 7.33 10.24
C LEU A 37 20.23 6.51 9.08
N SER A 38 21.05 5.49 9.37
CA SER A 38 21.72 4.66 8.36
C SER A 38 20.84 3.56 7.77
N VAL A 39 19.63 3.35 8.31
CA VAL A 39 18.69 2.36 7.79
C VAL A 39 17.93 2.99 6.62
N ASN A 40 17.90 2.31 5.47
CA ASN A 40 17.15 2.75 4.31
C ASN A 40 15.65 2.59 4.57
N SER A 41 15.06 3.57 5.26
CA SER A 41 13.62 3.68 5.51
C SER A 41 12.97 4.52 4.41
N LYS A 42 11.73 4.17 4.10
CA LYS A 42 10.86 4.95 3.22
C LYS A 42 10.47 6.29 3.85
N TYR A 43 10.45 6.36 5.19
CA TYR A 43 10.02 7.54 5.94
C TYR A 43 11.23 8.31 6.47
N GLN A 44 11.27 9.61 6.17
CA GLN A 44 12.26 10.51 6.74
C GLN A 44 11.87 10.89 8.18
N SER A 45 12.83 11.29 9.01
CA SER A 45 12.60 11.66 10.42
C SER A 45 11.62 12.83 10.60
N ASN A 46 11.48 13.69 9.58
CA ASN A 46 10.56 14.83 9.54
C ASN A 46 9.15 14.47 9.02
N THR A 47 8.89 13.22 8.68
CA THR A 47 7.56 12.78 8.21
C THR A 47 6.57 12.84 9.37
N THR A 48 5.38 13.38 9.12
CA THR A 48 4.34 13.45 10.16
C THR A 48 3.79 12.05 10.44
N ILE A 49 3.40 11.80 11.69
CA ILE A 49 2.79 10.53 12.09
C ILE A 49 1.49 10.31 11.30
N GLY A 50 0.76 11.38 10.96
CA GLY A 50 -0.41 11.32 10.10
C GLY A 50 -0.10 10.75 8.73
N ASP A 51 0.96 11.20 8.07
CA ASP A 51 1.38 10.69 6.76
C ASP A 51 1.84 9.23 6.84
N ILE A 52 2.56 8.87 7.91
CA ILE A 52 3.00 7.49 8.15
C ILE A 52 1.79 6.56 8.31
N VAL A 53 0.81 6.95 9.12
CA VAL A 53 -0.44 6.18 9.35
C VAL A 53 -1.29 6.10 8.08
N TYR A 54 -1.41 7.20 7.34
CA TYR A 54 -2.13 7.22 6.05
C TYR A 54 -1.54 6.20 5.07
N GLN A 55 -0.22 6.02 5.10
CA GLN A 55 0.48 5.01 4.30
C GLN A 55 0.58 3.64 4.98
N LEU A 56 -0.26 3.38 5.99
CA LEU A 56 -0.34 2.11 6.73
C LEU A 56 0.96 1.73 7.45
N MET A 57 1.86 2.70 7.67
CA MET A 57 3.18 2.49 8.27
C MET A 57 4.04 1.44 7.52
N VAL A 58 3.79 1.23 6.23
CA VAL A 58 4.48 0.23 5.42
C VAL A 58 5.79 0.78 4.86
N GLU A 59 6.90 0.20 5.33
CA GLU A 59 8.26 0.48 4.85
C GLU A 59 8.51 -0.10 3.45
N GLN A 60 8.24 -1.38 3.27
CA GLN A 60 8.46 -2.09 2.00
C GLN A 60 7.34 -3.09 1.73
N TRP A 61 6.81 -3.06 0.51
CA TRP A 61 5.85 -4.06 0.04
C TRP A 61 6.62 -5.28 -0.48
N ASN A 62 6.46 -6.41 0.20
CA ASN A 62 6.96 -7.68 -0.33
C ASN A 62 5.89 -8.26 -1.27
N PRO A 63 6.12 -8.35 -2.60
CA PRO A 63 5.13 -8.89 -3.52
C PRO A 63 4.97 -10.41 -3.40
N ASN A 64 5.89 -11.10 -2.72
CA ASN A 64 5.85 -12.55 -2.53
C ASN A 64 4.91 -12.97 -1.39
N VAL A 65 3.70 -12.41 -1.37
CA VAL A 65 2.66 -12.77 -0.40
C VAL A 65 1.95 -14.04 -0.86
N SER A 66 1.85 -15.03 0.01
CA SER A 66 1.04 -16.22 -0.25
C SER A 66 -0.43 -15.86 -0.14
N TYR A 67 -1.08 -15.62 -1.29
CA TYR A 67 -2.52 -15.40 -1.36
C TYR A 67 -3.30 -16.56 -0.72
N TYR A 68 -2.78 -17.79 -0.80
CA TYR A 68 -3.39 -18.96 -0.15
C TYR A 68 -3.50 -18.78 1.37
N GLN A 69 -2.40 -18.39 2.04
CA GLN A 69 -2.40 -18.16 3.48
C GLN A 69 -3.33 -17.02 3.88
N TYR A 70 -3.34 -15.94 3.10
CA TYR A 70 -4.24 -14.80 3.30
C TYR A 70 -5.73 -15.23 3.22
N TYR A 71 -6.10 -16.00 2.20
CA TYR A 71 -7.48 -16.47 2.03
C TYR A 71 -7.90 -17.47 3.10
N GLN A 72 -6.98 -18.33 3.56
CA GLN A 72 -7.24 -19.25 4.67
C GLN A 72 -7.50 -18.52 5.98
N GLN A 73 -6.75 -17.45 6.28
CA GLN A 73 -6.92 -16.67 7.50
C GLN A 73 -8.17 -15.77 7.44
N CYS A 74 -8.37 -15.06 6.33
CA CYS A 74 -9.45 -14.09 6.21
C CYS A 74 -10.83 -14.72 5.97
N GLN A 75 -10.89 -15.99 5.53
CA GLN A 75 -12.12 -16.73 5.21
C GLN A 75 -13.22 -15.81 4.61
N PRO A 76 -12.96 -15.18 3.46
CA PRO A 76 -13.89 -14.20 2.92
C PRO A 76 -15.25 -14.84 2.67
N LYS A 77 -16.31 -14.23 3.20
CA LYS A 77 -17.68 -14.74 3.06
C LYS A 77 -18.22 -14.65 1.62
N GLN A 78 -17.63 -13.78 0.81
CA GLN A 78 -18.03 -13.54 -0.57
C GLN A 78 -16.78 -13.30 -1.42
N CYS A 79 -16.71 -13.92 -2.59
CA CYS A 79 -15.66 -13.69 -3.56
C CYS A 79 -16.16 -12.69 -4.62
N THR A 80 -15.56 -11.51 -4.67
CA THR A 80 -15.80 -10.55 -5.75
C THR A 80 -14.68 -10.70 -6.76
N TYR A 81 -15.05 -10.83 -8.03
CA TYR A 81 -14.10 -10.96 -9.12
C TYR A 81 -14.40 -9.88 -10.15
N THR A 82 -13.35 -9.19 -10.59
CA THR A 82 -13.45 -8.13 -11.60
C THR A 82 -13.18 -8.73 -12.97
N TYR A 83 -14.19 -8.69 -13.85
CA TYR A 83 -13.99 -8.99 -15.27
C TYR A 83 -13.25 -7.84 -15.94
N VAL A 84 -11.96 -8.01 -16.18
CA VAL A 84 -11.18 -7.07 -16.98
C VAL A 84 -11.28 -7.49 -18.45
N GLN A 85 -12.20 -6.90 -19.22
CA GLN A 85 -12.28 -7.15 -20.66
C GLN A 85 -11.09 -6.50 -21.38
N ARG A 86 -10.03 -7.29 -21.64
CA ARG A 86 -8.81 -6.81 -22.33
C ARG A 86 -8.96 -6.58 -23.83
N PHE A 87 -10.02 -7.08 -24.47
CA PHE A 87 -10.10 -7.15 -25.95
C PHE A 87 -11.33 -6.48 -26.57
N VAL A 88 -11.91 -5.48 -25.90
CA VAL A 88 -13.11 -4.77 -26.39
C VAL A 88 -12.88 -4.19 -27.79
N ILE A 89 -11.71 -3.62 -28.06
CA ILE A 89 -11.39 -2.95 -29.34
C ILE A 89 -11.36 -3.95 -30.51
N ILE A 90 -10.69 -5.10 -30.33
CA ILE A 90 -10.58 -6.12 -31.39
C ILE A 90 -11.96 -6.69 -31.72
N TYR A 91 -12.78 -6.91 -30.68
CA TYR A 91 -14.15 -7.39 -30.84
C TYR A 91 -14.99 -6.40 -31.66
N ILE A 92 -14.93 -5.09 -31.33
CA ILE A 92 -15.65 -4.03 -32.07
C ILE A 92 -15.25 -4.03 -33.55
N ILE A 93 -13.95 -4.09 -33.86
CA ILE A 93 -13.45 -4.09 -35.24
C ILE A 93 -13.95 -5.32 -36.00
N ALA A 94 -13.87 -6.51 -35.39
CA ALA A 94 -14.33 -7.75 -36.00
C ALA A 94 -15.84 -7.71 -36.31
N THR A 95 -16.66 -7.15 -35.41
CA THR A 95 -18.10 -6.97 -35.67
C THR A 95 -18.38 -6.02 -36.83
N ILE A 96 -17.65 -4.90 -36.96
CA ILE A 96 -17.83 -3.96 -38.07
C ILE A 96 -17.47 -4.64 -39.40
N LEU A 97 -16.33 -5.33 -39.45
CA LEU A 97 -15.89 -6.05 -40.64
C LEU A 97 -16.87 -7.15 -41.05
N GLY A 98 -17.39 -7.91 -40.07
CA GLY A 98 -18.41 -8.93 -40.30
C GLY A 98 -19.72 -8.37 -40.83
N LEU A 99 -20.18 -7.22 -40.29
CA LEU A 99 -21.38 -6.52 -40.76
C LEU A 99 -21.21 -6.01 -42.19
N VAL A 100 -20.11 -5.31 -42.48
CA VAL A 100 -19.84 -4.77 -43.83
C VAL A 100 -19.67 -5.91 -44.83
N GLY A 101 -18.91 -6.95 -44.48
CA GLY A 101 -18.74 -8.14 -45.31
C GLY A 101 -20.06 -8.88 -45.56
N GLY A 102 -20.88 -9.06 -44.53
CA GLY A 102 -22.18 -9.71 -44.65
C GLY A 102 -23.16 -8.92 -45.52
N LEU A 103 -23.32 -7.62 -45.25
CA LEU A 103 -24.23 -6.73 -46.00
C LEU A 103 -23.84 -6.62 -47.47
N THR A 104 -22.55 -6.48 -47.78
CA THR A 104 -22.07 -6.40 -49.18
C THR A 104 -22.28 -7.69 -49.95
N THR A 105 -22.24 -8.85 -49.29
CA THR A 105 -22.50 -10.15 -49.91
C THR A 105 -24.00 -10.32 -50.23
N ILE A 106 -24.87 -9.89 -49.33
CA ILE A 106 -26.33 -9.93 -49.52
C ILE A 106 -26.78 -8.98 -50.63
N PHE A 107 -26.23 -7.76 -50.68
CA PHE A 107 -26.58 -6.77 -51.70
C PHE A 107 -25.90 -6.99 -53.07
N ARG A 108 -24.91 -7.89 -53.17
CA ARG A 108 -24.31 -8.32 -54.46
C ARG A 108 -25.00 -9.54 -55.07
N MET A 109 -26.11 -10.00 -54.48
CA MET A 109 -26.95 -11.08 -54.99
C MET A 109 -28.11 -10.52 -55.81
#